data_AF-A0A8J7HTP8-F1
#
_entry.id   AF-A0A8J7HTP8-F1
#
_cell.length_a   1.000
_cell.length_b   1.000
_cell.length_c   1.000
_cell.angle_alpha   90.00
_cell.angle_beta   90.00
_cell.angle_gamma   90.00
#
_symmetry.space_group_name_H-M   'P 1'
#
loop_
_entity.id
_entity.type
_entity.pdbx_description
1 polymer ?
#
loop_
_entity_poly.entity_id
_entity_poly.type
_entity_poly.pdbx_seq_one_letter_code
_entity_poly.pdbx_strand_id
1 'polypeptide(L)'
;MAETGRIRVAKDKADLVKALTSADGGTGPFQTFADVIVFAAALGAKHQKRVPLGEISKREPSPIRLEYFASVGNDIVIKLLGMTETQDIKILSLNEDEYDTQRNQIFEEYANGGLEILQNELRGAVDYSERILLFLSYERMNEEKQDEEFDLTKFLS
;
A
#
# COMPACT_ATOMS: atom_id res chain seq x y z
N MET A 1 -11.00 -22.22 1.63
CA MET A 1 -9.98 -22.22 0.56
C MET A 1 -9.69 -20.76 0.27
N ALA A 2 -8.47 -20.28 0.50
CA ALA A 2 -8.08 -18.95 0.05
C ALA A 2 -8.18 -18.95 -1.49
N GLU A 3 -8.83 -17.95 -2.07
CA GLU A 3 -8.84 -17.80 -3.54
C GLU A 3 -7.42 -17.42 -3.97
N THR A 4 -6.62 -18.40 -4.35
CA THR A 4 -5.37 -18.18 -5.08
C THR A 4 -5.71 -17.46 -6.38
N GLY A 5 -5.09 -16.29 -6.62
CA GLY A 5 -5.39 -15.46 -7.80
C GLY A 5 -6.01 -14.09 -7.50
N ARG A 6 -6.30 -13.75 -6.23
CA ARG A 6 -6.92 -12.47 -5.87
C ARG A 6 -6.26 -11.81 -4.65
N ILE A 7 -6.15 -10.49 -4.71
CA ILE A 7 -5.80 -9.63 -3.58
C ILE A 7 -7.09 -9.18 -2.90
N ARG A 8 -7.16 -9.43 -1.60
CA ARG A 8 -8.32 -9.13 -0.76
C ARG A 8 -8.21 -7.73 -0.15
N VAL A 9 -9.36 -7.13 0.13
CA VAL A 9 -9.47 -5.85 0.81
C VAL A 9 -10.31 -6.04 2.08
N ALA A 10 -9.86 -5.45 3.19
CA ALA A 10 -10.58 -5.50 4.45
C ALA A 10 -11.89 -4.68 4.36
N LYS A 11 -12.98 -5.25 4.87
CA LYS A 11 -14.34 -4.70 4.76
C LYS A 11 -14.48 -3.34 5.46
N ASP A 12 -13.77 -3.13 6.56
CA ASP A 12 -13.73 -1.88 7.32
C ASP A 12 -12.95 -0.76 6.61
N LYS A 13 -12.20 -1.09 5.54
CA LYS A 13 -11.48 -0.13 4.69
C LYS A 13 -12.10 0.06 3.31
N ALA A 14 -13.16 -0.68 2.99
CA ALA A 14 -13.82 -0.68 1.69
C ALA A 14 -14.29 0.72 1.25
N ASP A 15 -14.96 1.44 2.14
CA ASP A 15 -15.49 2.77 1.86
C ASP A 15 -14.38 3.79 1.59
N LEU A 16 -13.25 3.68 2.31
CA LEU A 16 -12.09 4.53 2.07
C LEU A 16 -11.48 4.27 0.68
N VAL A 17 -11.30 3.00 0.32
CA VAL A 17 -10.76 2.63 -1.00
C VAL A 17 -11.67 3.14 -2.11
N LYS A 18 -13.00 3.03 -1.93
CA LYS A 18 -13.96 3.58 -2.88
C LYS A 18 -13.84 5.11 -3.01
N ALA A 19 -13.76 5.81 -1.88
CA ALA A 19 -13.67 7.26 -1.89
C ALA A 19 -12.33 7.80 -2.42
N LEU A 20 -11.27 7.01 -2.39
CA LEU A 20 -9.97 7.31 -2.98
C LEU A 20 -9.90 7.06 -4.50
N THR A 21 -10.92 6.45 -5.09
CA THR A 21 -10.94 6.12 -6.51
C THR A 21 -11.77 7.15 -7.29
N SER A 22 -11.32 7.55 -8.48
CA SER A 22 -12.03 8.44 -9.39
C SER A 22 -13.08 7.71 -10.25
N ALA A 23 -13.21 6.40 -10.08
CA ALA A 23 -14.23 5.59 -10.73
C ALA A 23 -15.64 6.06 -10.30
N ASP A 24 -16.62 5.85 -11.18
CA ASP A 24 -18.03 6.19 -10.95
C ASP A 24 -18.32 7.67 -10.63
N GLY A 25 -17.44 8.59 -11.09
CA GLY A 25 -17.60 10.03 -10.87
C GLY A 25 -17.06 10.52 -9.53
N GLY A 26 -16.26 9.71 -8.83
CA GLY A 26 -15.54 10.11 -7.63
C GLY A 26 -14.45 11.15 -7.90
N THR A 27 -14.05 11.88 -6.86
CA THR A 27 -12.98 12.89 -6.88
C THR A 27 -11.65 12.36 -6.32
N GLY A 28 -11.56 11.04 -6.12
CA GLY A 28 -10.37 10.40 -5.58
C GLY A 28 -9.16 10.49 -6.52
N PRO A 29 -7.92 10.53 -5.99
CA PRO A 29 -6.72 10.72 -6.80
C PRO A 29 -6.32 9.49 -7.65
N PHE A 30 -6.90 8.32 -7.39
CA PHE A 30 -6.52 7.06 -8.05
C PHE A 30 -7.53 6.62 -9.09
N GLN A 31 -7.06 6.08 -10.22
CA GLN A 31 -7.97 5.65 -11.30
C GLN A 31 -8.71 4.36 -10.95
N THR A 32 -8.04 3.43 -10.28
CA THR A 32 -8.60 2.12 -9.96
C THR A 32 -8.37 1.70 -8.50
N PHE A 33 -9.16 0.74 -8.02
CA PHE A 33 -8.96 0.15 -6.70
C PHE A 33 -7.57 -0.48 -6.57
N ALA A 34 -7.02 -1.05 -7.64
CA ALA A 34 -5.69 -1.64 -7.60
C ALA A 34 -4.61 -0.58 -7.34
N ASP A 35 -4.74 0.62 -7.93
CA ASP A 35 -3.80 1.72 -7.71
C ASP A 35 -3.82 2.18 -6.25
N VAL A 36 -5.02 2.29 -5.66
CA VAL A 36 -5.18 2.60 -4.22
C VAL A 36 -4.47 1.55 -3.37
N ILE A 37 -4.66 0.27 -3.66
CA ILE A 37 -4.08 -0.84 -2.88
C ILE A 37 -2.56 -0.90 -3.03
N VAL A 38 -2.03 -0.69 -4.24
CA VAL A 38 -0.58 -0.64 -4.48
C VAL A 38 0.05 0.53 -3.75
N PHE A 39 -0.55 1.71 -3.84
CA PHE A 39 -0.08 2.89 -3.11
C PHE A 39 -0.11 2.66 -1.60
N ALA A 40 -1.21 2.11 -1.07
CA ALA A 40 -1.31 1.78 0.35
C ALA A 40 -0.28 0.73 0.77
N ALA A 41 -0.01 -0.30 -0.05
CA ALA A 41 1.01 -1.29 0.25
C ALA A 41 2.41 -0.69 0.34
N ALA A 42 2.76 0.18 -0.61
CA ALA A 42 4.02 0.91 -0.59
C ALA A 42 4.13 1.84 0.65
N LEU A 43 3.04 2.53 1.00
CA LEU A 43 2.97 3.37 2.19
C LEU A 43 3.11 2.56 3.48
N GLY A 44 2.41 1.43 3.58
CA GLY A 44 2.52 0.52 4.71
C GLY A 44 3.95 0.00 4.85
N ALA A 45 4.61 -0.37 3.75
CA ALA A 45 6.00 -0.81 3.75
C ALA A 45 6.97 0.30 4.18
N LYS A 46 6.78 1.53 3.69
CA LYS A 46 7.58 2.70 4.11
C LYS A 46 7.56 2.89 5.63
N HIS A 47 6.37 2.80 6.24
CA HIS A 47 6.20 2.94 7.69
C HIS A 47 6.35 1.62 8.46
N GLN A 48 6.79 0.54 7.81
CA GLN A 48 6.93 -0.80 8.40
C GLN A 48 5.67 -1.28 9.15
N LYS A 49 4.49 -0.92 8.62
CA LYS A 49 3.20 -1.21 9.24
C LYS A 49 2.47 -2.32 8.49
N ARG A 50 2.44 -3.50 9.11
CA ARG A 50 1.62 -4.64 8.68
C ARG A 50 0.43 -4.81 9.60
N VAL A 51 -0.77 -4.93 9.02
CA VAL A 51 -2.01 -5.13 9.76
C VAL A 51 -2.77 -6.31 9.16
N PRO A 52 -2.99 -7.40 9.92
CA PRO A 52 -3.80 -8.54 9.47
C PRO A 52 -5.17 -8.10 8.96
N LEU A 53 -5.67 -8.75 7.92
CA LEU A 53 -7.00 -8.49 7.40
C LEU A 53 -8.05 -9.07 8.35
N GLY A 54 -9.07 -8.27 8.66
CA GLY A 54 -10.26 -8.73 9.38
C GLY A 54 -11.26 -9.40 8.42
N GLU A 55 -12.53 -8.98 8.49
CA GLU A 55 -13.54 -9.43 7.53
C GLU A 55 -13.18 -8.96 6.11
N ILE A 56 -13.29 -9.85 5.12
CA ILE A 56 -13.02 -9.51 3.72
C ILE A 56 -14.25 -8.83 3.10
N SER A 57 -14.03 -7.74 2.37
CA SER A 57 -15.09 -7.11 1.58
C SER A 57 -15.61 -8.08 0.51
N LYS A 58 -16.93 -8.31 0.51
CA LYS A 58 -17.63 -9.09 -0.55
C LYS A 58 -18.32 -8.20 -1.58
N ARG A 59 -18.35 -6.89 -1.33
CA ARG A 59 -18.91 -5.85 -2.19
C ARG A 59 -17.77 -4.99 -2.70
N GLU A 60 -18.05 -3.84 -3.28
CA GLU A 60 -16.99 -2.93 -3.74
C GLU A 60 -16.16 -2.34 -2.59
N PRO A 61 -14.82 -2.36 -2.68
CA PRO A 61 -14.03 -3.09 -3.68
C PRO A 61 -14.04 -4.60 -3.38
N SER A 62 -14.43 -5.40 -4.38
CA SER A 62 -14.35 -6.86 -4.27
C SER A 62 -12.90 -7.31 -4.44
N PRO A 63 -12.52 -8.54 -4.03
CA PRO A 63 -11.17 -9.04 -4.25
C PRO A 63 -10.71 -8.87 -5.70
N ILE A 64 -9.54 -8.23 -5.86
CA ILE A 64 -8.99 -7.78 -7.14
C ILE A 64 -8.17 -8.91 -7.73
N ARG A 65 -8.38 -9.23 -9.01
CA ARG A 65 -7.65 -10.27 -9.73
C ARG A 65 -6.15 -9.94 -9.84
N LEU A 66 -5.28 -10.90 -9.54
CA LEU A 66 -3.82 -10.75 -9.63
C LEU A 66 -3.36 -10.40 -11.04
N GLU A 67 -4.06 -10.91 -12.07
CA GLU A 67 -3.74 -10.61 -13.47
C GLU A 67 -3.81 -9.11 -13.78
N TYR A 68 -4.66 -8.36 -13.07
CA TYR A 68 -4.74 -6.91 -13.22
C TYR A 68 -3.43 -6.22 -12.83
N PHE A 69 -2.87 -6.60 -11.67
CA PHE A 69 -1.59 -6.07 -11.20
C PHE A 69 -0.46 -6.39 -12.18
N ALA A 70 -0.42 -7.60 -12.74
CA ALA A 70 0.56 -7.98 -13.75
C ALA A 70 0.41 -7.19 -15.05
N SER A 71 -0.83 -6.94 -15.48
CA SER A 71 -1.09 -6.21 -16.73
C SER A 71 -0.60 -4.76 -16.70
N VAL A 72 -0.58 -4.13 -15.52
CA VAL A 72 -0.12 -2.74 -15.30
C VAL A 72 1.32 -2.69 -14.78
N GLY A 73 1.97 -3.84 -14.56
CA GLY A 73 3.35 -3.93 -14.04
C GLY A 73 3.48 -3.73 -12.51
N ASN A 74 2.36 -3.68 -11.79
CA ASN A 74 2.32 -3.53 -10.34
C ASN A 74 2.61 -4.84 -9.58
N ASP A 75 2.64 -5.99 -10.26
CA ASP A 75 3.03 -7.28 -9.67
C ASP A 75 4.48 -7.28 -9.14
N ILE A 76 5.33 -6.41 -9.69
CA ILE A 76 6.69 -6.18 -9.21
C ILE A 76 6.67 -5.71 -7.75
N VAL A 77 5.73 -4.84 -7.36
CA VAL A 77 5.62 -4.36 -5.98
C VAL A 77 5.29 -5.51 -5.03
N ILE A 78 4.37 -6.40 -5.42
CA ILE A 78 4.02 -7.60 -4.63
C ILE A 78 5.26 -8.48 -4.39
N LYS A 79 6.05 -8.72 -5.45
CA LYS A 79 7.28 -9.52 -5.41
C LYS A 79 8.35 -8.86 -4.54
N LEU A 80 8.58 -7.56 -4.69
CA LEU A 80 9.59 -6.81 -3.93
C LEU A 80 9.23 -6.77 -2.45
N LEU A 81 7.97 -6.52 -2.10
CA LEU A 81 7.52 -6.54 -0.70
C LEU A 81 7.66 -7.94 -0.09
N GLY A 82 7.29 -8.99 -0.83
CA GLY A 82 7.54 -10.37 -0.40
C GLY A 82 9.02 -10.63 -0.09
N MET A 83 9.92 -10.28 -1.02
CA MET A 83 11.37 -10.48 -0.88
C MET A 83 11.98 -9.68 0.26
N THR A 84 11.60 -8.41 0.40
CA THR A 84 12.13 -7.54 1.46
C THR A 84 11.60 -7.93 2.84
N GLU A 85 10.38 -8.46 2.94
CA GLU A 85 9.83 -8.93 4.21
C GLU A 85 10.43 -10.27 4.63
N THR A 86 10.54 -11.25 3.73
CA THR A 86 11.03 -12.58 4.08
C THR A 86 12.55 -12.67 4.12
N GLN A 87 13.25 -11.73 3.46
CA GLN A 87 14.70 -11.79 3.22
C GLN A 87 15.13 -13.12 2.55
N ASP A 88 14.22 -13.77 1.81
CA ASP A 88 14.46 -15.05 1.12
C ASP A 88 14.03 -14.95 -0.34
N ILE A 89 14.98 -15.10 -1.27
CA ILE A 89 14.74 -15.06 -2.71
C ILE A 89 13.81 -16.19 -3.19
N LYS A 90 13.70 -17.31 -2.44
CA LYS A 90 12.79 -18.41 -2.78
C LYS A 90 11.34 -17.99 -2.81
N ILE A 91 11.00 -16.90 -2.10
CA ILE A 91 9.67 -16.30 -2.15
C ILE A 91 9.25 -15.92 -3.57
N LEU A 92 10.18 -15.79 -4.53
CA LEU A 92 9.89 -15.49 -5.94
C LEU A 92 9.69 -16.75 -6.81
N SER A 93 9.79 -17.95 -6.23
CA SER A 93 9.58 -19.21 -6.94
C SER A 93 8.17 -19.26 -7.53
N LEU A 94 8.08 -19.70 -8.79
CA LEU A 94 6.83 -19.83 -9.55
C LEU A 94 6.20 -21.23 -9.44
N ASN A 95 6.89 -22.15 -8.76
CA ASN A 95 6.55 -23.58 -8.77
C ASN A 95 5.83 -24.02 -7.48
N GLU A 96 5.68 -23.12 -6.51
CA GLU A 96 5.16 -23.44 -5.17
C GLU A 96 4.06 -22.44 -4.80
N ASP A 97 2.81 -22.91 -4.81
CA ASP A 97 1.61 -22.12 -4.49
C ASP A 97 1.64 -21.50 -3.07
N GLU A 98 2.45 -22.07 -2.18
CA GLU A 98 2.67 -21.56 -0.83
C GLU A 98 3.35 -20.19 -0.84
N TYR A 99 4.38 -20.00 -1.67
CA TYR A 99 5.05 -18.70 -1.78
C TYR A 99 4.13 -17.65 -2.43
N ASP A 100 3.30 -18.04 -3.39
CA ASP A 100 2.29 -17.16 -3.97
C ASP A 100 1.32 -16.66 -2.90
N THR A 101 0.82 -17.58 -2.07
CA THR A 101 -0.07 -17.26 -0.96
C THR A 101 0.62 -16.34 0.06
N GLN A 102 1.86 -16.64 0.40
CA GLN A 102 2.64 -15.85 1.35
C GLN A 102 2.93 -14.43 0.83
N ARG A 103 3.32 -14.27 -0.44
CA ARG A 103 3.52 -12.94 -1.06
C ARG A 103 2.26 -12.12 -1.05
N ASN A 104 1.14 -12.73 -1.43
CA ASN A 104 -0.16 -12.06 -1.46
C ASN A 104 -0.57 -11.63 -0.05
N GLN A 105 -0.38 -12.48 0.96
CA GLN A 105 -0.67 -12.13 2.35
C GLN A 105 0.19 -10.96 2.84
N ILE A 106 1.51 -10.99 2.60
CA ILE A 106 2.41 -9.90 2.99
C ILE A 106 1.96 -8.59 2.34
N PHE A 107 1.67 -8.63 1.04
CA PHE A 107 1.18 -7.47 0.30
C PHE A 107 -0.15 -6.93 0.86
N GLU A 108 -1.12 -7.82 1.11
CA GLU A 108 -2.42 -7.46 1.68
C GLU A 108 -2.27 -6.81 3.06
N GLU A 109 -1.42 -7.35 3.93
CA GLU A 109 -1.22 -6.80 5.28
C GLU A 109 -0.52 -5.43 5.26
N TYR A 110 0.43 -5.23 4.35
CA TYR A 110 1.03 -3.92 4.12
C TYR A 110 0.01 -2.93 3.55
N ALA A 111 -0.81 -3.35 2.58
CA ALA A 111 -1.88 -2.52 2.04
C ALA A 111 -2.86 -2.10 3.14
N ASN A 112 -3.26 -3.04 4.00
CA ASN A 112 -4.17 -2.76 5.10
C ASN A 112 -3.55 -1.79 6.13
N GLY A 113 -2.26 -1.96 6.43
CA GLY A 113 -1.51 -1.02 7.27
C GLY A 113 -1.43 0.38 6.69
N GLY A 114 -1.16 0.51 5.39
CA GLY A 114 -1.18 1.79 4.68
C GLY A 114 -2.56 2.44 4.61
N LEU A 115 -3.63 1.65 4.42
CA LEU A 115 -5.00 2.16 4.47
C LEU A 115 -5.37 2.68 5.86
N GLU A 116 -4.84 2.09 6.93
CA GLU A 116 -5.02 2.63 8.28
C GLU A 116 -4.29 3.97 8.48
N ILE A 117 -3.09 4.11 7.92
CA ILE A 117 -2.36 5.40 7.92
C ILE A 117 -3.17 6.45 7.16
N LEU A 118 -3.62 6.13 5.94
CA LEU A 118 -4.43 7.03 5.13
C LEU A 118 -5.75 7.40 5.81
N GLN A 119 -6.42 6.45 6.46
CA GLN A 119 -7.66 6.73 7.18
C GLN A 119 -7.46 7.77 8.30
N ASN A 120 -6.31 7.74 8.98
CA ASN A 120 -5.98 8.71 10.01
C ASN A 120 -5.61 10.06 9.41
N GLU A 121 -4.78 10.07 8.36
CA GLU A 121 -4.32 11.30 7.70
C GLU A 121 -5.43 12.06 6.97
N LEU A 122 -6.40 11.34 6.40
CA LEU A 122 -7.50 11.89 5.64
C LEU A 122 -8.73 12.23 6.49
N ARG A 123 -8.67 11.99 7.82
CA ARG A 123 -9.79 12.25 8.71
C ARG A 123 -10.19 13.73 8.65
N GLY A 124 -11.44 13.98 8.24
CA GLY A 124 -11.99 15.33 8.12
C GLY A 124 -11.57 16.09 6.86
N ALA A 125 -10.80 15.46 5.96
CA ALA A 125 -10.48 16.04 4.67
C ALA A 125 -11.68 15.97 3.72
N VAL A 126 -11.89 17.05 2.97
CA VAL A 126 -12.92 17.11 1.91
C VAL A 126 -12.32 16.78 0.54
N ASP A 127 -11.07 17.19 0.32
CA ASP A 127 -10.28 16.85 -0.87
C ASP A 127 -9.13 15.92 -0.49
N TYR A 128 -9.25 14.65 -0.86
CA TYR A 128 -8.22 13.64 -0.58
C TYR A 128 -6.98 13.81 -1.44
N SER A 129 -7.09 14.38 -2.64
CA SER A 129 -5.95 14.62 -3.52
C SER A 129 -5.03 15.68 -2.92
N GLU A 130 -5.61 16.80 -2.48
CA GLU A 130 -4.85 17.87 -1.81
C GLU A 130 -4.22 17.36 -0.50
N ARG A 131 -4.99 16.61 0.30
CA ARG A 131 -4.50 16.09 1.58
C ARG A 131 -3.36 15.09 1.41
N ILE A 132 -3.45 14.18 0.43
CA ILE A 132 -2.37 13.23 0.12
C ILE A 132 -1.14 13.98 -0.40
N LEU A 133 -1.33 14.99 -1.26
CA LEU A 133 -0.21 15.81 -1.76
C LEU A 133 0.52 16.52 -0.62
N LEU A 134 -0.21 17.09 0.35
CA LEU A 134 0.36 17.73 1.53
C LEU A 134 1.12 16.71 2.40
N PHE A 135 0.53 15.55 2.65
CA PHE A 135 1.16 14.46 3.39
C PHE A 135 2.49 14.03 2.75
N LEU A 136 2.51 13.78 1.44
CA LEU A 136 3.72 13.42 0.70
C LEU A 136 4.77 14.54 0.69
N SER A 137 4.32 15.80 0.62
CA SER A 137 5.22 16.96 0.68
C SER A 137 5.91 17.07 2.04
N TYR A 138 5.17 16.83 3.12
CA TYR A 138 5.71 16.83 4.47
C TYR A 138 6.71 15.69 4.69
N GLU A 139 6.38 14.48 4.22
CA GLU A 139 7.26 13.32 4.26
C GLU A 139 8.60 13.59 3.57
N ARG A 140 8.59 14.18 2.36
CA ARG A 140 9.81 14.54 1.63
C ARG A 140 10.68 15.55 2.40
N MET A 141 10.07 16.59 2.97
CA MET A 141 10.81 17.63 3.69
C MET A 141 11.42 17.16 5.02
N ASN A 142 10.86 16.13 5.64
CA ASN A 142 11.39 15.58 6.88
C ASN A 142 12.60 14.67 6.67
N GLU A 143 12.62 13.91 5.57
CA GLU A 143 13.81 13.14 5.17
C GLU A 143 15.01 14.07 4.93
N GLU A 144 14.79 15.19 4.22
CA GLU A 144 15.83 16.21 3.98
C GLU A 144 16.41 16.80 5.28
N LYS A 145 15.60 16.97 6.32
CA LYS A 145 16.05 17.51 7.61
C LYS A 145 16.81 16.52 8.48
N GLN A 146 16.56 15.22 8.34
CA GLN A 146 17.33 14.20 9.06
C GLN A 146 18.75 14.07 8.48
N ASP A 147 18.90 14.25 7.16
CA ASP A 147 20.21 14.28 6.50
C ASP A 147 20.97 15.61 6.74
N GLU A 148 20.26 16.69 7.08
CA GLU A 148 20.81 17.97 7.54
C GLU A 148 21.02 18.04 9.08
N GLU A 149 21.32 16.92 9.75
CA GLU A 149 21.78 17.00 11.14
C GLU A 149 23.06 17.85 11.17
N PHE A 150 22.98 19.01 11.82
CA PHE A 150 23.96 20.09 11.72
C PHE A 150 25.37 19.61 12.11
N ASP A 151 26.21 19.34 11.12
CA ASP A 151 27.56 18.81 11.31
C ASP A 151 28.47 19.83 12.01
N LEU A 152 28.55 19.71 13.34
CA LEU A 152 29.36 20.56 14.20
C LEU A 152 30.87 20.41 13.96
N THR A 153 31.33 19.34 13.28
CA THR A 153 32.76 19.21 12.94
C THR A 153 33.24 20.28 11.96
N LYS A 154 32.33 20.87 11.18
CA LYS A 154 32.61 22.00 10.27
C LYS A 154 32.95 23.30 10.99
N PHE A 155 32.71 23.40 12.29
CA PHE A 155 32.96 24.59 13.11
C PHE A 155 34.14 24.42 14.09
N LEU A 156 34.86 23.29 14.03
CA LEU A 156 35.99 22.97 14.92
C LEU A 156 37.37 23.23 14.27
N SER A 157 37.45 24.10 13.26
CA SER A 157 38.72 24.51 12.62
C SER A 157 39.14 25.92 13.00
#